data_AF-A0A438HBA0-F1
#
_entry.id   AF-A0A438HBA0-F1
#
_cell.length_a   1.000
_cell.length_b   1.000
_cell.length_c   1.000
_cell.angle_alpha   90.00
_cell.angle_beta   90.00
_cell.angle_gamma   90.00
#
_symmetry.space_group_name_H-M   'P 1'
#
loop_
_entity.id
_entity.type
_entity.pdbx_description
1 polymer ?
#
loop_
_entity_poly.entity_id
_entity_poly.type
_entity_poly.pdbx_seq_one_letter_code
_entity_poly.pdbx_strand_id
1 'polypeptide(L)'
;METDDAMVWLPTKDGAFSVKSFYSSLVDRRVEIFPHVRWDIVCLHKKKGGLGVKSLSILNKALLSKCSWHYATKKEALWKRVINGMYGGEEGVMF
;
A
#
# COMPACT_ATOMS: atom_id res chain seq x y z
N MET A 1 -27.39 -11.87 -11.34
CA MET A 1 -26.21 -12.78 -11.33
C MET A 1 -25.01 -11.89 -11.11
N GLU A 2 -24.50 -11.87 -9.88
CA GLU A 2 -23.20 -11.25 -9.57
C GLU A 2 -22.16 -11.99 -10.41
N THR A 3 -21.48 -11.29 -11.30
CA THR A 3 -20.28 -11.81 -11.94
C THR A 3 -19.17 -11.71 -10.91
N ASP A 4 -18.77 -12.84 -10.33
CA ASP A 4 -17.55 -12.94 -9.54
C ASP A 4 -16.41 -12.29 -10.34
N ASP A 5 -15.69 -11.36 -9.71
CA ASP A 5 -14.46 -10.77 -10.25
C ASP A 5 -13.40 -11.88 -10.35
N ALA A 6 -13.46 -12.67 -11.42
CA ALA A 6 -12.49 -13.71 -11.69
C ALA A 6 -11.17 -13.06 -12.12
N MET A 7 -10.16 -13.11 -11.25
CA MET A 7 -8.77 -12.86 -11.66
C MET A 7 -8.34 -13.96 -12.63
N VAL A 8 -8.43 -13.68 -13.93
CA VAL A 8 -7.92 -14.56 -14.97
C VAL A 8 -6.40 -14.40 -15.03
N TRP A 9 -5.69 -15.37 -14.48
CA TRP A 9 -4.25 -15.53 -14.70
C TRP A 9 -4.05 -16.05 -16.12
N LEU A 10 -3.84 -15.16 -17.09
CA LEU A 10 -3.32 -15.56 -18.39
C LEU A 10 -1.80 -15.72 -18.23
N PRO A 11 -1.24 -16.95 -18.30
CA PRO A 11 0.19 -17.09 -18.38
C PRO A 11 0.67 -16.36 -19.63
N THR A 12 1.69 -15.52 -19.47
CA THR A 12 2.49 -15.04 -20.60
C THR A 12 3.05 -16.25 -21.36
N LYS A 13 3.42 -16.09 -22.63
CA LYS A 13 3.87 -17.21 -23.51
C LYS A 13 4.97 -18.09 -22.90
N ASP A 14 5.74 -17.54 -21.96
CA ASP A 14 6.85 -18.21 -21.27
C ASP A 14 6.51 -18.63 -19.82
N GLY A 15 5.24 -18.53 -19.41
CA GLY A 15 4.75 -18.92 -18.08
C GLY A 15 5.21 -18.01 -16.92
N ALA A 16 5.97 -16.96 -17.19
CA ALA A 16 6.56 -16.10 -16.16
C ALA A 16 5.70 -14.85 -15.89
N PHE A 17 5.07 -14.80 -14.72
CA PHE A 17 4.49 -13.58 -14.18
C PHE A 17 5.58 -12.71 -13.57
N SER A 18 5.63 -11.43 -13.97
CA SER A 18 6.48 -10.43 -13.34
C SER A 18 5.65 -9.21 -12.96
N VAL A 19 5.86 -8.70 -11.75
CA VAL A 19 5.30 -7.43 -11.28
C VAL A 19 5.59 -6.30 -12.29
N LYS A 20 6.73 -6.37 -12.98
CA LYS A 20 7.12 -5.41 -14.02
C LYS A 20 6.24 -5.52 -15.28
N SER A 21 5.91 -6.75 -15.70
CA SER A 21 4.97 -7.01 -16.80
C SER A 21 3.56 -6.50 -16.45
N PHE A 22 3.13 -6.67 -15.20
CA PHE A 22 1.85 -6.15 -14.73
C PHE A 22 1.80 -4.62 -14.82
N TYR A 23 2.80 -3.91 -14.28
CA TYR A 23 2.86 -2.44 -14.39
C TYR A 23 3.01 -1.97 -15.85
N SER A 24 3.82 -2.63 -16.68
CA SER A 24 3.92 -2.30 -18.10
C SER A 24 2.59 -2.49 -18.84
N SER A 25 1.80 -3.51 -18.50
CA SER A 25 0.47 -3.72 -19.08
C SER A 25 -0.55 -2.65 -18.66
N LEU A 26 -0.37 -2.07 -17.46
CA LEU A 26 -1.18 -0.95 -16.99
C LEU A 26 -0.78 0.35 -17.70
N VAL A 27 0.49 0.50 -18.11
CA VAL A 27 0.97 1.68 -18.84
C VAL A 27 0.60 1.62 -20.33
N ASP A 28 0.62 0.42 -20.93
CA ASP A 28 0.38 0.21 -22.37
C ASP A 28 -1.12 0.16 -22.72
N ARG A 29 -1.96 -0.37 -21.84
CA ARG A 29 -3.40 -0.09 -21.92
C ARG A 29 -3.59 1.35 -21.52
N ARG A 30 -4.25 2.16 -22.37
CA ARG A 30 -4.82 3.45 -21.96
C ARG A 30 -5.52 3.20 -20.63
N VAL A 31 -4.90 3.61 -19.52
CA VAL A 31 -5.38 3.33 -18.17
C VAL A 31 -6.84 3.74 -18.17
N GLU A 32 -7.77 2.79 -18.07
CA GLU A 32 -9.08 3.14 -17.59
C GLU A 32 -8.80 3.69 -16.21
N ILE A 33 -8.83 5.03 -16.12
CA ILE A 33 -8.53 5.76 -14.90
C ILE A 33 -9.37 5.07 -13.84
N PHE A 34 -8.70 4.48 -12.86
CA PHE A 34 -9.38 3.85 -11.74
C PHE A 34 -10.48 4.81 -11.30
N PRO A 35 -11.76 4.37 -11.30
CA PRO A 35 -12.86 5.29 -11.10
C PRO A 35 -12.58 6.13 -9.86
N HIS A 36 -12.81 7.44 -9.94
CA HIS A 36 -12.44 8.35 -8.87
C HIS A 36 -13.23 7.99 -7.60
N VAL A 37 -12.60 7.23 -6.70
CA VAL A 37 -13.23 6.77 -5.47
C VAL A 37 -13.20 7.91 -4.45
N ARG A 38 -14.39 8.30 -4.00
CA ARG A 38 -14.56 9.18 -2.85
C ARG A 38 -14.28 8.44 -1.55
N TRP A 39 -12.99 8.33 -1.22
CA TRP A 39 -12.52 7.64 -0.03
C TRP A 39 -13.08 8.22 1.27
N ASP A 40 -13.40 9.52 1.29
CA ASP A 40 -14.09 10.18 2.40
C ASP A 40 -15.44 9.50 2.68
N ILE A 41 -16.23 9.20 1.65
CA ILE A 41 -17.54 8.55 1.78
C ILE A 41 -17.40 7.05 2.03
N VAL A 42 -16.52 6.37 1.30
CA VAL A 42 -16.29 4.93 1.47
C VAL A 42 -15.87 4.59 2.90
N CYS A 43 -15.04 5.46 3.51
CA CYS A 43 -14.59 5.27 4.88
C CYS A 43 -15.61 5.68 5.96
N LEU A 44 -16.71 6.36 5.60
CA LEU A 44 -17.76 6.66 6.56
C LEU A 44 -18.40 5.36 7.07
N HIS A 45 -18.90 5.43 8.30
CA HIS A 45 -19.61 4.32 8.91
C HIS A 45 -20.87 3.96 8.11
N LYS A 46 -21.26 2.68 8.09
CA LYS A 46 -22.47 2.22 7.37
C LYS A 46 -23.73 2.97 7.76
N LYS A 47 -23.87 3.29 9.05
CA LYS A 47 -24.98 4.11 9.60
C LYS A 47 -25.04 5.55 9.05
N LYS A 48 -23.96 6.04 8.44
CA LYS A 48 -23.84 7.37 7.85
C LYS A 48 -23.77 7.32 6.32
N GLY A 49 -24.16 6.19 5.70
CA GLY A 49 -24.18 6.03 4.24
C GLY A 49 -22.86 5.68 3.58
N GLY A 50 -21.82 5.32 4.36
CA GLY A 50 -20.55 4.81 3.83
C GLY A 50 -20.46 3.29 3.83
N LEU A 51 -19.30 2.75 3.43
CA LEU A 51 -19.04 1.29 3.44
C LEU A 51 -18.43 0.80 4.76
N GLY A 52 -17.98 1.70 5.63
CA GLY A 52 -17.32 1.38 6.89
C GLY A 52 -15.91 0.84 6.71
N VAL A 53 -15.30 1.06 5.54
CA VAL A 53 -13.90 0.68 5.28
C VAL A 53 -12.98 1.54 6.13
N LYS A 54 -11.92 0.96 6.69
CA LYS A 54 -10.97 1.73 7.49
C LYS A 54 -10.17 2.67 6.59
N SER A 55 -10.04 3.92 7.00
CA SER A 55 -9.20 4.89 6.30
C SER A 55 -7.74 4.45 6.32
N LEU A 56 -7.20 4.20 5.13
CA LEU A 56 -5.78 3.85 4.96
C LEU A 56 -4.87 4.98 5.47
N SER A 57 -5.28 6.24 5.31
CA SER A 57 -4.53 7.39 5.84
C SER A 57 -4.38 7.31 7.36
N ILE A 58 -5.46 6.99 8.07
CA ILE A 58 -5.44 6.82 9.53
C ILE A 58 -4.59 5.61 9.93
N LEU A 59 -4.77 4.47 9.24
CA LEU A 59 -4.01 3.26 9.51
C LEU A 59 -2.51 3.46 9.27
N ASN A 60 -2.12 4.11 8.18
CA ASN A 60 -0.72 4.40 7.88
C ASN A 60 -0.10 5.29 8.95
N LYS A 61 -0.79 6.36 9.39
CA LYS A 61 -0.30 7.21 10.50
C LYS A 61 -0.12 6.42 11.80
N ALA A 62 -1.08 5.55 12.14
CA ALA A 62 -0.99 4.72 13.34
C ALA A 62 0.14 3.70 13.26
N LEU A 63 0.32 3.05 12.10
CA LEU A 63 1.41 2.10 11.86
C LEU A 63 2.77 2.79 11.90
N LEU A 64 2.91 3.95 11.27
CA LEU A 64 4.12 4.76 11.35
C LEU A 64 4.43 5.13 12.80
N SER A 65 3.45 5.65 13.55
CA SER A 65 3.63 5.98 14.97
C SER A 65 4.09 4.77 15.79
N LYS A 66 3.51 3.59 15.54
CA LYS A 66 3.91 2.34 16.17
C LYS A 66 5.33 1.92 15.79
N CYS A 67 5.69 2.03 14.51
CA CYS A 67 7.03 1.74 14.01
C CYS A 67 8.05 2.71 14.60
N SER A 68 7.76 4.01 14.63
CA SER A 68 8.60 5.05 15.25
C SER A 68 8.78 4.80 16.74
N TRP A 69 7.75 4.37 17.46
CA TRP A 69 7.86 3.96 18.86
C TRP A 69 8.78 2.75 19.06
N HIS A 70 8.61 1.69 18.25
CA HIS A 70 9.54 0.54 18.28
C HIS A 70 10.97 0.96 17.90
N TYR A 71 11.07 1.92 16.99
CA TYR A 71 12.33 2.50 16.57
C TYR A 71 12.97 3.38 17.67
N ALA A 72 12.21 4.02 18.56
CA ALA A 72 12.78 4.73 19.70
C ALA A 72 13.19 3.77 20.83
N THR A 73 12.40 2.73 21.07
CA THR A 73 12.53 1.88 22.26
C THR A 73 13.57 0.75 22.15
N LYS A 74 13.66 0.06 21.00
CA LYS A 74 14.50 -1.16 20.87
C LYS A 74 15.95 -0.87 20.43
N LYS A 75 16.83 -0.37 21.31
CA LYS A 75 18.15 0.18 20.93
C LYS A 75 19.05 -0.74 20.06
N GLU A 76 18.96 -2.07 20.19
CA GLU A 76 19.92 -3.00 19.56
C GLU A 76 19.34 -3.90 18.46
N ALA A 77 18.15 -3.60 17.93
CA ALA A 77 17.56 -4.47 16.92
C ALA A 77 18.31 -4.39 15.57
N LEU A 78 18.69 -5.53 14.99
CA LEU A 78 19.48 -5.60 13.73
C LEU A 78 18.83 -4.82 12.57
N TRP A 79 17.51 -4.88 12.42
CA TRP A 79 16.79 -4.13 11.39
C TRP A 79 17.00 -2.62 11.50
N LYS A 80 17.22 -2.07 12.70
CA LYS A 80 17.55 -0.65 12.85
C LYS A 80 18.90 -0.29 12.26
N ARG A 81 19.90 -1.17 12.38
CA ARG A 81 21.21 -0.95 11.77
C ARG A 81 21.09 -0.87 10.25
N VAL A 82 20.24 -1.71 9.67
CA VAL A 82 19.92 -1.67 8.23
C VAL A 82 19.22 -0.37 7.87
N ILE A 83 18.17 0.02 8.59
CA ILE A 83 17.47 1.29 8.36
C ILE A 83 18.41 2.50 8.48
N ASN A 84 19.29 2.51 9.48
CA ASN A 84 20.25 3.60 9.68
C ASN A 84 21.34 3.61 8.61
N GLY A 85 21.78 2.45 8.12
CA GLY A 85 22.70 2.38 6.99
C GLY A 85 22.08 2.85 5.67
N MET A 86 20.77 2.67 5.51
CA MET A 86 20.04 3.07 4.30
C MET A 86 19.60 4.55 4.32
N TYR A 87 19.24 5.07 5.49
CA TYR A 87 18.56 6.37 5.62
C TYR A 87 19.19 7.33 6.65
N GLY A 88 20.18 6.90 7.42
CA GLY A 88 20.75 7.65 8.56
C GLY A 88 21.93 8.58 8.21
N GLY A 89 21.97 9.15 7.00
CA GLY A 89 22.91 10.23 6.66
C GLY A 89 22.59 11.54 7.39
N GLU A 90 23.55 12.49 7.43
CA GLU A 90 23.68 13.63 8.36
C GLU A 90 22.50 14.62 8.48
N GLU A 91 21.39 14.46 7.78
CA GLU A 91 20.20 15.30 7.98
C GLU A 91 19.00 14.42 8.29
N GLY A 92 18.81 14.22 9.60
CA GLY A 92 17.78 13.38 10.19
C GLY A 92 16.36 13.77 9.76
N VAL A 93 15.85 13.06 8.76
CA VAL A 93 14.41 12.90 8.55
C VAL A 93 14.08 11.43 8.79
N MET A 94 13.95 11.08 10.06
CA MET A 94 13.32 9.82 10.46
C MET A 94 11.81 10.10 10.63
N PHE A 95 11.01 9.49 9.76
CA PHE A 95 9.53 9.40 9.70
C PHE A 95 8.70 10.25 10.67
#